data_AF-A0A968LVL0-F1
#
_entry.id   AF-A0A968LVL0-F1
#
_cell.length_a   1.000
_cell.length_b   1.000
_cell.length_c   1.000
_cell.angle_alpha   90.00
_cell.angle_beta   90.00
_cell.angle_gamma   90.00
#
_symmetry.space_group_name_H-M   'P 1'
#
loop_
_entity.id
_entity.type
_entity.pdbx_description
1 polymer ?
#
loop_
_entity_poly.entity_id
_entity_poly.type
_entity_poly.pdbx_seq_one_letter_code
_entity_poly.pdbx_strand_id
1 'polypeptide(L)' 'YQLKQEQDWAILQVSHDLDMVRRHCDRVLCLNRTLRCQGTPDVALSPENLSAAYGSEFVRYRHRN' A
#
# COMPACT_ATOMS: atom_id res chain seq x y z
N TYR A 1 1.26 2.99 16.47
CA TYR A 1 -0.08 2.40 16.29
C TYR A 1 -0.79 2.04 17.59
N GLN A 2 -0.26 2.35 18.78
CA GLN A 2 -0.94 2.10 20.06
C GLN A 2 -2.35 2.72 20.11
N LEU A 3 -2.49 3.97 19.68
CA LEU A 3 -3.79 4.67 19.62
C LEU A 3 -4.87 3.99 18.74
N LYS A 4 -4.50 3.31 17.65
CA LYS A 4 -5.47 2.60 16.78
C LYS A 4 -6.09 1.42 17.51
N GLN A 5 -5.26 0.64 18.20
CA GLN A 5 -5.68 -0.56 18.92
C GLN A 5 -6.43 -0.20 20.21
N GLU A 6 -6.10 0.93 20.83
CA GLU A 6 -6.70 1.37 22.10
C GLU A 6 -8.07 2.04 21.95
N GLN A 7 -8.38 2.60 20.77
CA GLN A 7 -9.59 3.42 20.56
C GLN A 7 -10.54 2.87 19.48
N ASP A 8 -10.23 1.71 18.89
CA ASP A 8 -10.98 1.05 17.80
C ASP A 8 -11.22 1.97 16.58
N TRP A 9 -10.20 2.74 16.20
CA TRP A 9 -10.30 3.67 15.08
C TRP A 9 -9.95 3.03 13.75
N ALA A 10 -10.79 3.26 12.74
CA ALA A 10 -10.43 3.01 11.34
C ALA A 10 -9.55 4.16 10.82
N ILE A 11 -8.31 3.84 10.44
CA ILE A 11 -7.36 4.79 9.86
C ILE A 11 -7.24 4.49 8.37
N LEU A 12 -7.60 5.46 7.52
CA LEU A 12 -7.35 5.43 6.09
C LEU A 12 -6.10 6.26 5.77
N GLN A 13 -5.09 5.63 5.18
CA GLN A 13 -3.83 6.25 4.81
C GLN A 13 -3.62 6.17 3.31
N VAL A 14 -3.21 7.29 2.69
CA VAL A 14 -2.90 7.37 1.26
C VAL A 14 -1.44 7.77 1.12
N SER A 15 -0.64 6.91 0.48
CA SER A 15 0.80 7.12 0.31
C SER A 15 1.27 6.57 -1.04
N HIS A 16 2.32 7.18 -1.58
CA HIS A 16 3.05 6.67 -2.75
C HIS A 16 4.32 5.88 -2.35
N ASP A 17 4.73 5.95 -1.08
CA ASP A 17 5.86 5.20 -0.55
C ASP A 17 5.41 3.78 -0.17
N LEU A 18 5.84 2.81 -0.98
CA LEU A 18 5.50 1.41 -0.78
C LEU A 18 6.17 0.77 0.46
N ASP A 19 7.33 1.27 0.90
CA ASP A 19 8.02 0.74 2.07
C ASP A 19 7.35 1.23 3.36
N MET A 20 6.78 2.43 3.33
CA MET A 20 5.90 2.95 4.37
C MET A 20 4.61 2.12 4.46
N VAL A 21 3.91 1.91 3.34
CA VAL A 21 2.67 1.10 3.30
C VAL A 21 2.91 -0.32 3.81
N ARG A 22 4.02 -0.95 3.43
CA ARG A 22 4.39 -2.30 3.90
C ARG A 22 4.56 -2.39 5.41
N ARG A 23 5.08 -1.33 6.06
CA ARG A 23 5.39 -1.33 7.50
C ARG A 23 4.20 -0.95 8.38
N HIS A 24 3.19 -0.31 7.80
CA HIS A 24 2.25 0.50 8.57
C HIS A 24 0.78 0.26 8.24
N CYS A 25 0.48 -0.41 7.14
CA CYS A 25 -0.89 -0.75 6.76
C CYS A 25 -1.18 -2.23 6.99
N ASP A 26 -2.30 -2.54 7.65
CA ASP A 26 -2.78 -3.93 7.79
C ASP A 26 -3.45 -4.44 6.50
N ARG A 27 -4.04 -3.52 5.75
CA ARG A 27 -4.76 -3.74 4.49
C ARG A 27 -4.42 -2.64 3.50
N VAL A 28 -4.31 -3.01 2.23
CA VAL A 28 -3.93 -2.10 1.13
C VAL A 28 -4.95 -2.20 0.02
N LEU A 29 -5.30 -1.05 -0.55
CA LEU A 29 -6.12 -0.91 -1.74
C LEU A 29 -5.30 -0.21 -2.81
N CYS A 30 -5.14 -0.83 -3.98
CA CYS A 30 -4.48 -0.21 -5.12
C CYS A 30 -5.51 0.38 -6.06
N LEU A 31 -5.40 1.69 -6.31
CA LEU A 31 -6.34 2.44 -7.12
C LEU A 31 -5.64 3.00 -8.36
N ASN A 32 -6.22 2.75 -9.53
CA ASN A 32 -5.87 3.44 -10.78
C ASN A 32 -7.17 3.72 -11.54
N ARG A 33 -7.84 4.83 -11.18
CA ARG A 33 -9.22 5.22 -11.56
C ARG A 33 -10.32 4.23 -11.15
N THR A 34 -9.98 2.95 -11.02
CA THR A 34 -10.79 1.86 -10.48
C THR A 34 -9.96 1.06 -9.45
N LEU A 35 -10.63 0.24 -8.64
CA LEU A 35 -9.95 -0.70 -7.75
C LEU A 35 -9.26 -1.79 -8.58
N ARG A 36 -7.93 -1.86 -8.48
CA ARG A 36 -7.11 -2.83 -9.22
C ARG A 36 -6.73 -4.03 -8.37
N CYS A 37 -6.42 -3.81 -7.10
CA CYS A 37 -6.09 -4.86 -6.15
C CYS A 37 -6.45 -4.48 -4.71
N GLN A 38 -6.64 -5.51 -3.89
CA GLN A 38 -6.85 -5.38 -2.44
C GLN A 38 -6.29 -6.58 -1.69
N GLY A 39 -5.82 -6.37 -0.45
CA GLY A 39 -5.32 -7.46 0.38
C GLY A 39 -4.44 -6.99 1.53
N THR A 40 -3.67 -7.91 2.11
CA THR A 40 -2.52 -7.56 2.95
C THR A 40 -1.45 -6.87 2.10
N PRO A 41 -0.49 -6.14 2.69
CA PRO A 41 0.58 -5.50 1.94
C PRO A 41 1.34 -6.46 1.02
N ASP A 42 1.60 -7.70 1.47
CA ASP A 42 2.35 -8.68 0.68
C ASP A 42 1.62 -9.13 -0.59
N VAL A 43 0.29 -9.24 -0.53
CA VAL A 43 -0.55 -9.63 -1.67
C VAL A 43 -0.82 -8.44 -2.57
N ALA A 44 -1.26 -7.33 -2.00
CA ALA A 44 -1.66 -6.14 -2.76
C ALA A 44 -0.48 -5.45 -3.45
N LEU A 45 0.73 -5.53 -2.87
CA LEU A 45 1.93 -4.90 -3.42
C LEU A 45 2.83 -5.91 -4.16
N SER A 46 2.24 -6.98 -4.71
CA SER A 46 2.95 -7.88 -5.62
C SER A 46 3.42 -7.14 -6.88
N PRO A 47 4.49 -7.60 -7.57
CA PRO A 47 4.99 -6.94 -8.77
C PRO A 47 3.94 -6.75 -9.87
N GLU A 48 3.09 -7.77 -10.08
CA GLU A 48 2.00 -7.75 -11.06
C GLU A 48 0.95 -6.67 -10.72
N ASN A 49 0.54 -6.62 -9.46
CA ASN A 49 -0.40 -5.64 -8.95
C ASN A 49 0.13 -4.20 -9.03
N LEU A 50 1.41 -4.02 -8.72
CA LEU A 50 2.07 -2.71 -8.84
C LEU A 50 2.15 -2.26 -10.30
N SER A 51 2.47 -3.16 -11.23
CA SER A 51 2.46 -2.85 -12.67
C SER A 51 1.07 -2.46 -13.15
N ALA A 52 0.02 -3.11 -12.64
CA ALA A 52 -1.37 -2.78 -12.97
C ALA A 52 -1.78 -1.39 -12.41
N ALA A 53 -1.33 -1.05 -11.20
CA ALA A 53 -1.68 0.20 -10.53
C ALA A 53 -0.89 1.40 -11.07
N TYR A 54 0.42 1.28 -11.26
CA TYR A 54 1.32 2.39 -11.61
C TYR A 54 1.71 2.44 -13.10
N GLY A 55 1.45 1.38 -13.87
CA GLY A 55 1.87 1.26 -15.27
C GLY A 55 3.29 0.72 -15.44
N SER A 56 3.71 0.57 -16.70
CA SER A 56 5.01 -0.04 -17.08
C SER A 56 6.24 0.80 -16.75
N GLU A 57 6.05 2.11 -16.53
CA GLU A 57 7.13 3.07 -16.16
C GLU A 57 7.47 3.02 -14.66
N PHE A 58 6.82 2.14 -13.89
CA PHE A 58 7.05 2.06 -12.45
C PHE A 58 8.46 1.52 -12.14
N VAL A 59 9.38 2.43 -11.80
CA VAL A 59 10.68 2.09 -11.23
C VAL A 59 10.56 2.11 -9.71
N ARG A 60 10.73 0.95 -9.07
CA ARG A 60 10.68 0.83 -7.61
C ARG A 60 11.86 1.58 -6.99
N TYR A 61 11.62 2.79 -6.51
CA TYR A 61 12.58 3.52 -5.70
C TYR A 61 12.66 2.85 -4.32
N ARG A 62 13.81 2.23 -3.99
CA ARG A 62 14.07 1.76 -2.62
C ARG A 62 14.62 2.92 -1.81
N HIS A 63 13.91 3.29 -0.75
CA HIS A 63 14.43 4.26 0.20
C HIS A 63 15.49 3.55 1.06
N ARG A 64 16.77 3.72 0.70
CA ARG A 64 17.89 3.20 1.49
C ARG A 64 18.19 4.23 2.58
N ASN A 65 17.71 3.99 3.79
CA ASN A 65 18.22 4.62 5.01
C ASN A 65 19.29 3.72 5.62
#